data_AF-A0A535IYM8-F1
#
_entry.id   AF-A0A535IYM8-F1
#
_cell.length_a   1.000
_cell.length_b   1.000
_cell.length_c   1.000
_cell.angle_alpha   90.00
_cell.angle_beta   90.00
_cell.angle_gamma   90.00
#
_symmetry.space_group_name_H-M   'P 1'
#
loop_
_entity.id
_entity.type
_entity.pdbx_description
1 polymer ?
#
loop_
_entity_poly.entity_id
_entity_poly.type
_entity_poly.pdbx_seq_one_letter_code
_entity_poly.pdbx_strand_id
1 'polypeptide(L)'
;SAVPGLPGKNVVDLGIDVAQDDVPGVTALLEDLGFERTTGPRAFPPTRPLLDGAMDVDGRVYRIHAHVHPRGNRAFPDEHARDLAFRDALRADPALREEYAARKRAIQAGGVTSTMRYSLAKTEWIRGALARLGIADPPFVRPATIGILGGGQLGRMLGLAARELGYRIAVLDPDSACPAAAVADRVVVGRYDNVEAARELSAGADVVTLELVGFDVMGALDAELPVRPGVYGVFVTGNRLEERRFLESEGAAVAPWREVHDEAELAMAAIELGLPLRLKAATGGYDGRSQIRVAEPSDVRGALGRLGRPDGEAVLAERELAFEAELSVVCSRGVDGRATTFPVARNAHDAGILVESVAPAAIPGATASRAAALATQLAEALDMVGTLTIELFLMADGSLVVNELAPRVHNSGHWTIEGITTSQFEQHVRAICGLPLGSVEPRAGGMATVNILGTGVDREAHPTGLASALSMPDIHLHLYDKRRVFERRKMGHVTALAATPDEALARARAAAREIGWET
;
A
#
# COMPACT_ATOMS: atom_id res chain seq x y z
N SER A 1 28.30 17.16 -14.49
CA SER A 1 26.87 16.90 -14.74
C SER A 1 26.69 16.63 -16.22
N ALA A 2 25.85 15.65 -16.60
CA ALA A 2 25.50 15.41 -18.01
C ALA A 2 24.77 16.60 -18.66
N VAL A 3 24.22 17.51 -17.85
CA VAL A 3 23.62 18.77 -18.30
C VAL A 3 24.55 19.93 -17.91
N PRO A 4 25.12 20.69 -18.86
CA PRO A 4 25.97 21.84 -18.57
C PRO A 4 25.27 22.86 -17.69
N GLY A 5 25.98 23.44 -16.72
CA GLY A 5 25.45 24.44 -15.78
C GLY A 5 24.58 23.90 -14.64
N LEU A 6 24.21 22.61 -14.67
CA LEU A 6 23.44 21.99 -13.58
C LEU A 6 24.40 21.49 -12.47
N PRO A 7 24.18 21.86 -11.19
CA PRO A 7 24.99 21.34 -10.08
C PRO A 7 24.93 19.81 -10.02
N GLY A 8 26.10 19.16 -10.06
CA GLY A 8 26.24 17.70 -10.04
C GLY A 8 26.55 17.15 -8.64
N LYS A 9 26.46 15.83 -8.50
CA LYS A 9 27.17 15.12 -7.42
C LYS A 9 28.64 14.96 -7.86
N ASN A 10 29.58 14.77 -6.92
CA ASN A 10 30.99 14.45 -7.22
C ASN A 10 31.16 12.99 -7.71
N VAL A 11 30.20 12.51 -8.51
CA VAL A 11 30.11 11.16 -9.07
C VAL A 11 29.55 11.28 -10.48
N VAL A 12 30.09 10.49 -11.41
CA VAL A 12 29.60 10.34 -12.77
C VAL A 12 28.67 9.13 -12.83
N ASP A 13 27.40 9.34 -13.14
CA ASP A 13 26.49 8.24 -13.45
C ASP A 13 26.66 7.84 -14.93
N LEU A 14 27.05 6.60 -15.18
CA LEU A 14 27.24 5.98 -16.49
C LEU A 14 26.12 4.97 -16.74
N GLY A 15 25.22 5.24 -17.69
CA GLY A 15 24.21 4.29 -18.13
C GLY A 15 24.72 3.42 -19.28
N ILE A 16 24.62 2.10 -19.15
CA ILE A 16 25.07 1.11 -20.12
C ILE A 16 23.86 0.30 -20.59
N ASP A 17 23.44 0.49 -21.83
CA ASP A 17 22.30 -0.20 -22.41
C ASP A 17 22.70 -1.54 -23.03
N VAL A 18 22.14 -2.66 -22.55
CA VAL A 18 22.57 -4.01 -22.93
C VAL A 18 21.37 -4.92 -23.16
N ALA A 19 21.52 -6.03 -23.88
CA ALA A 19 20.46 -7.03 -23.89
C ALA A 19 20.36 -7.69 -22.50
N GLN A 20 19.16 -8.12 -22.09
CA GLN A 20 18.96 -8.73 -20.77
C GLN A 20 19.89 -9.93 -20.51
N ASP A 21 20.13 -10.76 -21.54
CA ASP A 21 21.01 -11.93 -21.45
C ASP A 21 22.50 -11.57 -21.32
N ASP A 22 22.89 -10.35 -21.71
CA ASP A 22 24.27 -9.87 -21.66
C ASP A 22 24.63 -9.19 -20.32
N VAL A 23 23.63 -8.91 -19.46
CA VAL A 23 23.83 -8.25 -18.17
C VAL A 23 24.92 -8.94 -17.33
N PRO A 24 24.93 -10.28 -17.16
CA PRO A 24 25.98 -10.93 -16.37
C PRO A 24 27.38 -10.72 -16.94
N GLY A 25 27.54 -10.78 -18.27
CA GLY A 25 28.84 -10.60 -18.93
C GLY A 25 29.37 -9.17 -18.81
N VAL A 26 28.49 -8.18 -18.96
CA VAL A 26 28.84 -6.76 -18.79
C VAL A 26 29.18 -6.45 -17.33
N THR A 27 28.46 -7.06 -16.40
CA THR A 27 28.72 -6.92 -14.96
C THR A 27 30.09 -7.49 -14.61
N ALA A 28 30.42 -8.67 -15.10
CA ALA A 28 31.73 -9.29 -14.90
C ALA A 28 32.87 -8.43 -15.48
N LEU A 29 32.66 -7.84 -16.67
CA LEU A 29 33.63 -6.92 -17.27
C LEU A 29 33.88 -5.69 -16.38
N LEU A 30 32.82 -5.12 -15.80
CA LEU A 30 32.95 -3.98 -14.88
C LEU A 30 33.68 -4.38 -13.60
N GLU A 31 33.40 -5.57 -13.07
CA GLU A 31 34.11 -6.14 -11.91
C GLU A 31 35.61 -6.32 -12.20
N ASP A 32 35.96 -6.85 -13.38
CA ASP A 32 37.35 -6.97 -13.83
C ASP A 32 38.06 -5.61 -14.00
N LEU A 33 37.30 -4.55 -14.29
CA LEU A 33 37.78 -3.17 -14.33
C LEU A 33 37.87 -2.52 -12.94
N GLY A 34 37.60 -3.27 -11.87
CA GLY A 34 37.70 -2.80 -10.49
C GLY A 34 36.47 -2.07 -9.98
N PHE A 35 35.31 -2.23 -10.62
CA PHE A 35 34.03 -1.77 -10.07
C PHE A 35 33.47 -2.80 -9.08
N GLU A 36 32.87 -2.33 -8.01
CA GLU A 36 32.31 -3.16 -6.94
C GLU A 36 30.78 -3.04 -6.90
N ARG A 37 30.08 -4.14 -6.65
CA ARG A 37 28.61 -4.08 -6.50
C ARG A 37 28.23 -3.30 -5.25
N THR A 38 27.18 -2.50 -5.38
CA THR A 38 26.53 -1.88 -4.22
C THR A 38 25.99 -2.95 -3.26
N THR A 39 26.19 -2.77 -1.96
CA THR A 39 25.74 -3.70 -0.91
C THR A 39 24.69 -3.06 0.01
N GLY A 40 23.86 -3.89 0.65
CA GLY A 40 22.84 -3.46 1.63
C GLY A 40 21.40 -3.46 1.10
N PRO A 41 20.43 -2.94 1.87
CA PRO A 41 18.98 -3.05 1.59
C PRO A 41 18.50 -2.34 0.31
N ARG A 42 19.38 -1.55 -0.32
CA ARG A 42 19.13 -0.80 -1.57
C ARG A 42 20.08 -1.22 -2.70
N ALA A 43 20.76 -2.35 -2.53
CA ALA A 43 21.58 -2.92 -3.59
C ALA A 43 20.70 -3.20 -4.81
N PHE A 44 21.18 -2.76 -5.97
CA PHE A 44 20.48 -3.04 -7.21
C PHE A 44 20.54 -4.53 -7.54
N PRO A 45 19.48 -5.09 -8.12
CA PRO A 45 19.41 -6.53 -8.37
C PRO A 45 20.45 -6.97 -9.42
N PRO A 46 20.89 -8.24 -9.40
CA PRO A 46 21.82 -8.77 -10.41
C PRO A 46 21.32 -8.65 -11.85
N THR A 47 20.01 -8.53 -12.06
CA THR A 47 19.35 -8.34 -13.36
C THR A 47 19.42 -6.89 -13.86
N ARG A 48 19.75 -5.93 -12.99
CA ARG A 48 19.92 -4.51 -13.30
C ARG A 48 20.94 -3.90 -12.32
N PRO A 49 22.21 -4.32 -12.37
CA PRO A 49 23.16 -3.98 -11.32
C PRO A 49 23.63 -2.53 -11.40
N LEU A 50 23.93 -1.98 -10.22
CA LEU A 50 24.67 -0.74 -10.02
C LEU A 50 26.00 -1.08 -9.36
N LEU A 51 27.10 -0.69 -10.02
CA LEU A 51 28.45 -0.88 -9.54
C LEU A 51 29.14 0.47 -9.28
N ASP A 52 29.84 0.55 -8.16
CA ASP A 52 30.65 1.69 -7.75
C ASP A 52 32.09 1.48 -8.20
N GLY A 53 32.66 2.46 -8.90
CA GLY A 53 34.05 2.42 -9.32
C GLY A 53 34.68 3.80 -9.31
N ALA A 54 35.95 3.86 -9.72
CA ALA A 54 36.65 5.11 -9.92
C ALA A 54 37.62 4.99 -11.09
N MET A 55 37.82 6.09 -11.81
CA MET A 55 38.82 6.18 -12.87
C MET A 55 39.70 7.41 -12.66
N ASP A 56 41.00 7.24 -12.85
CA ASP A 56 41.94 8.34 -12.94
C ASP A 56 41.97 8.85 -14.39
N VAL A 57 41.71 10.15 -14.57
CA VAL A 57 41.87 10.85 -15.84
C VAL A 57 42.75 12.08 -15.58
N ASP A 58 43.93 12.09 -16.18
CA ASP A 58 44.92 13.18 -16.08
C ASP A 58 45.30 13.55 -14.62
N GLY A 59 45.44 12.56 -13.75
CA GLY A 59 45.82 12.74 -12.34
C GLY A 59 44.64 13.15 -11.44
N ARG A 60 43.40 13.04 -11.94
CA ARG A 60 42.19 13.33 -11.19
C ARG A 60 41.30 12.10 -11.13
N VAL A 61 40.98 11.68 -9.91
CA VAL A 61 40.10 10.54 -9.66
C VAL A 61 38.64 10.97 -9.75
N TYR A 62 37.89 10.32 -10.65
CA TYR A 62 36.46 10.47 -10.80
C TYR A 62 35.77 9.23 -10.25
N ARG A 63 34.86 9.42 -9.30
CA ARG A 63 33.95 8.35 -8.88
C ARG A 63 32.90 8.11 -9.95
N ILE A 64 32.59 6.85 -10.21
CA ILE A 64 31.65 6.43 -11.24
C ILE A 64 30.64 5.47 -10.62
N HIS A 65 29.38 5.71 -10.95
CA HIS A 65 28.28 4.76 -10.75
C HIS A 65 27.92 4.17 -12.11
N ALA A 66 28.22 2.90 -12.33
CA ALA A 66 27.90 2.19 -13.56
C ALA A 66 26.53 1.50 -13.41
N HIS A 67 25.52 2.02 -14.11
CA HIS A 67 24.17 1.48 -14.16
C HIS A 67 24.03 0.62 -15.41
N VAL A 68 23.84 -0.69 -15.24
CA VAL A 68 23.62 -1.61 -16.36
C VAL A 68 22.11 -1.74 -16.59
N HIS A 69 21.63 -1.20 -17.71
CA HIS A 69 20.22 -1.16 -18.09
C HIS A 69 19.91 -2.27 -19.10
N PRO A 70 19.13 -3.29 -18.72
CA PRO A 70 18.64 -4.31 -19.65
C PRO A 70 17.54 -3.75 -20.57
N ARG A 71 17.76 -3.80 -21.89
CA ARG A 71 16.74 -3.53 -22.90
C ARG A 71 15.60 -4.54 -22.81
N GLY A 72 14.36 -4.06 -22.84
CA GLY A 72 13.16 -4.91 -22.82
C GLY A 72 12.80 -5.46 -21.44
N ASN A 73 13.42 -4.97 -20.36
CA ASN A 73 13.04 -5.34 -18.99
C ASN A 73 11.60 -4.87 -18.70
N ARG A 74 10.77 -5.80 -18.22
CA ARG A 74 9.34 -5.58 -17.93
C ARG A 74 9.11 -4.68 -16.70
N ALA A 75 10.01 -4.68 -15.72
CA ALA A 75 9.94 -3.83 -14.53
C ALA A 75 10.20 -2.36 -14.85
N PHE A 76 11.12 -2.11 -15.78
CA PHE A 76 11.63 -0.77 -16.10
C PHE A 76 11.64 -0.52 -17.63
N PRO A 77 10.49 -0.66 -18.31
CA PRO A 77 10.45 -0.45 -19.75
C PRO A 77 10.89 0.98 -20.07
N ASP A 78 11.85 1.09 -20.98
CA ASP A 78 12.36 2.37 -21.49
C ASP A 78 12.96 3.32 -20.45
N GLU A 79 13.36 2.85 -19.26
CA GLU A 79 13.93 3.70 -18.20
C GLU A 79 15.17 4.48 -18.66
N HIS A 80 16.10 3.81 -19.34
CA HIS A 80 17.28 4.49 -19.89
C HIS A 80 16.90 5.50 -20.98
N ALA A 81 15.92 5.16 -21.84
CA ALA A 81 15.42 6.10 -22.84
C ALA A 81 14.74 7.32 -22.19
N ARG A 82 14.05 7.15 -21.06
CA ARG A 82 13.48 8.24 -20.25
C ARG A 82 14.56 9.12 -19.64
N ASP A 83 15.61 8.52 -19.07
CA ASP A 83 16.73 9.27 -18.50
C ASP A 83 17.45 10.11 -19.58
N LEU A 84 17.62 9.54 -20.77
CA LEU A 84 18.16 10.25 -21.94
C LEU A 84 17.23 11.38 -22.37
N ALA A 85 15.93 11.11 -22.49
CA ALA A 85 14.95 12.12 -22.90
C ALA A 85 14.83 13.27 -21.89
N PHE A 86 14.89 12.96 -20.58
CA PHE A 86 14.92 13.97 -19.53
C PHE A 86 16.21 14.80 -19.56
N ARG A 87 17.37 14.15 -19.72
CA ARG A 87 18.67 14.83 -19.90
C ARG A 87 18.62 15.78 -21.08
N ASP A 88 18.10 15.32 -22.21
CA ASP A 88 18.06 16.10 -23.45
C ASP A 88 17.07 17.25 -23.35
N ALA A 89 15.92 17.06 -22.67
CA ALA A 89 15.01 18.15 -22.33
C ALA A 89 15.68 19.22 -21.46
N LEU A 90 16.41 18.83 -20.41
CA LEU A 90 17.16 19.77 -19.57
C LEU A 90 18.30 20.49 -20.31
N ARG A 91 18.86 19.89 -21.37
CA ARG A 91 19.86 20.55 -22.22
C ARG A 91 19.22 21.54 -23.19
N ALA A 92 18.03 21.21 -23.70
CA ALA A 92 17.30 22.01 -24.67
C ALA A 92 16.54 23.20 -24.03
N ASP A 93 16.08 23.06 -22.78
CA ASP A 93 15.27 24.06 -22.09
C ASP A 93 16.00 24.65 -20.86
N PRO A 94 16.55 25.88 -20.97
CA PRO A 94 17.19 26.57 -19.86
C PRO A 94 16.28 26.84 -18.66
N ALA A 95 14.97 27.05 -18.87
CA ALA A 95 14.03 27.34 -17.79
C ALA A 95 13.75 26.08 -16.97
N LEU A 96 13.47 24.95 -17.64
CA LEU A 96 13.33 23.64 -17.00
C LEU A 96 14.58 23.26 -16.20
N ARG A 97 15.77 23.57 -16.75
CA ARG A 97 17.04 23.35 -16.06
C ARG A 97 17.18 24.19 -14.79
N GLU A 98 16.77 25.45 -14.82
CA GLU A 98 16.83 26.34 -13.65
C GLU A 98 15.84 25.88 -12.56
N GLU A 99 14.62 25.49 -12.94
CA GLU A 99 13.63 24.90 -12.02
C GLU A 99 14.20 23.66 -11.31
N TYR A 100 14.82 22.77 -12.08
CA TYR A 100 15.42 21.56 -11.54
C TYR A 100 16.61 21.87 -10.61
N ALA A 101 17.44 22.85 -10.98
CA ALA A 101 18.55 23.32 -10.14
C ALA A 101 18.04 23.93 -8.83
N ALA A 102 16.96 24.71 -8.87
CA ALA A 102 16.33 25.30 -7.71
C ALA A 102 15.74 24.20 -6.80
N ARG A 103 15.08 23.19 -7.37
CA ARG A 103 14.56 22.04 -6.62
C ARG A 103 15.67 21.30 -5.88
N LYS A 104 16.80 21.01 -6.54
CA LYS A 104 17.96 20.36 -5.88
C LYS A 104 18.52 21.19 -4.73
N ARG A 105 18.60 22.51 -4.88
CA ARG A 105 19.03 23.44 -3.82
C ARG A 105 18.06 23.44 -2.64
N ALA A 106 16.76 23.48 -2.91
CA ALA A 106 15.72 23.45 -1.87
C ALA A 106 15.75 22.15 -1.05
N ILE A 107 15.92 21.00 -1.71
CA ILE A 107 16.03 19.70 -1.03
C ILE A 107 17.28 19.66 -0.12
N GLN A 108 18.41 20.21 -0.57
CA GLN A 108 19.63 20.28 0.25
C GLN A 108 19.49 21.23 1.44
N ALA A 109 18.82 22.37 1.25
CA ALA A 109 18.59 23.36 2.31
C ALA A 109 17.61 22.85 3.39
N GLY A 110 16.70 21.93 3.04
CA GLY A 110 15.71 21.35 3.95
C GLY A 110 16.26 20.36 4.98
N GLY A 111 17.59 20.21 5.11
CA GLY A 111 18.19 19.35 6.14
C GLY A 111 17.89 17.86 5.96
N VAL A 112 17.76 17.39 4.72
CA VAL A 112 17.45 15.99 4.42
C VAL A 112 18.55 15.06 4.97
N THR A 113 18.24 14.34 6.04
CA THR A 113 19.13 13.38 6.72
C THR A 113 19.16 12.00 6.05
N SER A 114 18.24 11.74 5.12
CA SER A 114 18.11 10.46 4.41
C SER A 114 18.34 10.62 2.91
N THR A 115 19.31 9.86 2.37
CA THR A 115 19.55 9.74 0.93
C THR A 115 18.29 9.31 0.16
N MET A 116 17.35 8.62 0.84
CA MET A 116 16.08 8.17 0.26
C MET A 116 15.14 9.35 -0.03
N ARG A 117 14.89 10.23 0.96
CA ARG A 117 14.06 11.42 0.80
C ARG A 117 14.60 12.37 -0.28
N TYR A 118 15.93 12.49 -0.39
CA TYR A 118 16.57 13.26 -1.45
C TYR A 118 16.27 12.70 -2.85
N SER A 119 16.38 11.38 -3.03
CA SER A 119 16.12 10.73 -4.32
C SER A 119 14.64 10.77 -4.68
N LEU A 120 13.74 10.55 -3.73
CA LEU A 120 12.28 10.57 -3.96
C LEU A 120 11.75 11.95 -4.37
N ALA A 121 12.11 13.01 -3.62
CA ALA A 121 11.69 14.38 -3.92
C ALA A 121 12.19 14.89 -5.28
N LYS A 122 13.25 14.26 -5.81
CA LYS A 122 13.81 14.47 -7.14
C LYS A 122 13.04 13.64 -8.17
N THR A 123 12.81 12.34 -7.93
CA THR A 123 12.10 11.42 -8.83
C THR A 123 10.68 11.91 -9.15
N GLU A 124 9.93 12.37 -8.16
CA GLU A 124 8.57 12.89 -8.35
C GLU A 124 8.55 14.11 -9.29
N TRP A 125 9.43 15.08 -9.06
CA TRP A 125 9.55 16.26 -9.92
C TRP A 125 9.97 15.88 -11.35
N ILE A 126 10.90 14.93 -11.49
CA ILE A 126 11.36 14.43 -12.80
C ILE A 126 10.21 13.78 -13.55
N ARG A 127 9.41 12.93 -12.90
CA ARG A 127 8.23 12.32 -13.52
C ARG A 127 7.22 13.37 -13.96
N GLY A 128 6.94 14.38 -13.12
CA GLY A 128 6.08 15.51 -13.49
C GLY A 128 6.62 16.30 -14.69
N ALA A 129 7.93 16.54 -14.74
CA ALA A 129 8.59 17.19 -15.87
C ALA A 129 8.50 16.34 -17.16
N LEU A 130 8.80 15.05 -17.07
CA LEU A 130 8.69 14.09 -18.18
C LEU A 130 7.25 13.99 -18.71
N ALA A 131 6.25 13.98 -17.82
CA ALA A 131 4.84 13.99 -18.20
C ALA A 131 4.45 15.28 -18.94
N ARG A 132 4.92 16.47 -18.49
CA ARG A 132 4.72 17.75 -19.21
C ARG A 132 5.34 17.74 -20.61
N LEU A 133 6.39 16.93 -20.80
CA LEU A 133 7.09 16.74 -22.07
C LEU A 133 6.47 15.64 -22.95
N GLY A 134 5.38 15.01 -22.51
CA GLY A 134 4.72 13.91 -23.24
C GLY A 134 5.44 12.56 -23.14
N ILE A 135 6.43 12.44 -22.25
CA ILE A 135 7.23 11.24 -22.01
C ILE A 135 6.69 10.55 -20.76
N ALA A 136 5.45 10.07 -20.82
CA ALA A 136 4.83 9.33 -19.72
C ALA A 136 5.29 7.88 -19.69
N ASP A 137 5.22 7.24 -18.52
CA ASP A 137 5.30 5.77 -18.44
C ASP A 137 4.16 5.17 -19.29
N PRO A 138 4.45 4.33 -20.29
CA PRO A 138 3.38 3.69 -21.06
C PRO A 138 2.61 2.73 -20.11
N PRO A 139 1.28 2.88 -20.00
CA PRO A 139 0.48 2.08 -19.07
C PRO A 139 0.44 0.61 -19.48
N PHE A 140 0.34 -0.29 -18.51
CA PHE A 140 0.21 -1.72 -18.80
C PHE A 140 -1.23 -2.10 -19.19
N VAL A 141 -1.58 -1.95 -20.47
CA VAL A 141 -2.92 -2.27 -21.00
C VAL A 141 -2.86 -3.30 -22.13
N ARG A 142 -3.28 -4.55 -21.85
CA ARG A 142 -4.14 -5.48 -22.64
C ARG A 142 -4.43 -6.73 -21.78
N PRO A 143 -5.49 -7.55 -22.00
CA PRO A 143 -5.84 -8.59 -21.04
C PRO A 143 -4.69 -9.60 -20.88
N ALA A 144 -4.14 -9.65 -19.68
CA ALA A 144 -2.89 -10.31 -19.34
C ALA A 144 -2.97 -10.90 -17.93
N THR A 145 -1.87 -11.39 -17.35
CA THR A 145 -1.95 -12.06 -16.04
C THR A 145 -1.55 -11.11 -14.90
N ILE A 146 -2.45 -10.92 -13.94
CA ILE A 146 -2.18 -10.24 -12.67
C ILE A 146 -1.78 -11.29 -11.64
N GLY A 147 -0.60 -11.15 -11.05
CA GLY A 147 -0.17 -11.92 -9.89
C GLY A 147 -0.68 -11.27 -8.60
N ILE A 148 -1.36 -12.02 -7.74
CA ILE A 148 -1.83 -11.55 -6.43
C ILE A 148 -1.10 -12.33 -5.33
N LEU A 149 -0.37 -11.60 -4.49
CA LEU A 149 0.28 -12.15 -3.30
C LEU A 149 -0.73 -12.14 -2.13
N GLY A 150 -1.23 -13.31 -1.74
CA GLY A 150 -2.35 -13.47 -0.81
C GLY A 150 -3.64 -13.84 -1.52
N GLY A 151 -4.25 -14.97 -1.13
CA GLY A 151 -5.46 -15.53 -1.73
C GLY A 151 -6.69 -15.50 -0.85
N GLY A 152 -6.74 -14.57 0.11
CA GLY A 152 -7.89 -14.33 0.96
C GLY A 152 -9.06 -13.66 0.23
N GLN A 153 -9.98 -13.08 1.00
CA GLN A 153 -11.19 -12.49 0.42
C GLN A 153 -10.90 -11.25 -0.44
N LEU A 154 -9.85 -10.49 -0.13
CA LEU A 154 -9.52 -9.29 -0.89
C LEU A 154 -8.93 -9.70 -2.25
N GLY A 155 -8.05 -10.69 -2.29
CA GLY A 155 -7.52 -11.29 -3.51
C GLY A 155 -8.64 -11.89 -4.37
N ARG A 156 -9.63 -12.55 -3.76
CA ARG A 156 -10.82 -13.04 -4.47
C ARG A 156 -11.61 -11.90 -5.14
N MET A 157 -11.90 -10.82 -4.41
CA MET A 157 -12.68 -9.70 -4.96
C MET A 157 -11.89 -8.89 -6.00
N LEU A 158 -10.57 -8.75 -5.82
CA LEU A 158 -9.67 -8.24 -6.87
C LEU A 158 -9.72 -9.13 -8.11
N GLY A 159 -9.67 -10.44 -7.92
CA GLY A 159 -9.76 -11.42 -9.00
C GLY A 159 -11.07 -11.31 -9.77
N LEU A 160 -12.22 -11.21 -9.08
CA LEU A 160 -13.53 -10.99 -9.72
C LEU A 160 -13.53 -9.72 -10.59
N ALA A 161 -13.12 -8.57 -10.05
CA ALA A 161 -13.06 -7.31 -10.80
C ALA A 161 -12.09 -7.37 -11.99
N ALA A 162 -10.96 -8.05 -11.83
CA ALA A 162 -9.98 -8.24 -12.90
C ALA A 162 -10.53 -9.14 -14.04
N ARG A 163 -11.25 -10.20 -13.69
CA ARG A 163 -11.90 -11.11 -14.66
C ARG A 163 -12.98 -10.41 -15.47
N GLU A 164 -13.74 -9.49 -14.87
CA GLU A 164 -14.71 -8.65 -15.59
C GLU A 164 -14.05 -7.78 -16.68
N LEU A 165 -12.81 -7.34 -16.44
CA LEU A 165 -12.01 -6.59 -17.41
C LEU A 165 -11.19 -7.48 -18.36
N GLY A 166 -11.32 -8.82 -18.24
CA GLY A 166 -10.67 -9.80 -19.11
C GLY A 166 -9.26 -10.24 -18.69
N TYR A 167 -8.73 -9.78 -17.55
CA TYR A 167 -7.42 -10.20 -17.06
C TYR A 167 -7.46 -11.62 -16.50
N ARG A 168 -6.35 -12.34 -16.66
CA ARG A 168 -6.09 -13.60 -15.97
C ARG A 168 -5.52 -13.35 -14.58
N ILE A 169 -5.69 -14.31 -13.68
CA ILE A 169 -5.26 -14.20 -12.29
C ILE A 169 -4.36 -15.37 -11.94
N ALA A 170 -3.19 -15.06 -11.40
CA ALA A 170 -2.37 -16.02 -10.67
C ALA A 170 -2.35 -15.60 -9.19
N VAL A 171 -2.44 -16.54 -8.26
CA VAL A 171 -2.40 -16.24 -6.82
C VAL A 171 -1.35 -17.08 -6.10
N LEU A 172 -0.65 -16.47 -5.13
CA LEU A 172 0.21 -17.15 -4.18
C LEU A 172 -0.47 -17.19 -2.81
N ASP A 173 -0.72 -18.38 -2.27
CA ASP A 173 -1.27 -18.56 -0.93
C ASP A 173 -0.83 -19.90 -0.31
N PRO A 174 -0.67 -20.01 1.02
CA PRO A 174 -0.36 -21.28 1.67
C PRO A 174 -1.52 -22.30 1.59
N ASP A 175 -2.78 -21.87 1.45
CA ASP A 175 -3.91 -22.78 1.20
C ASP A 175 -4.19 -22.87 -0.30
N SER A 176 -4.03 -24.06 -0.87
CA SER A 176 -4.35 -24.35 -2.28
C SER A 176 -5.82 -24.13 -2.63
N ALA A 177 -6.70 -24.13 -1.63
CA ALA A 177 -8.12 -23.83 -1.77
C ALA A 177 -8.50 -22.58 -0.95
N CYS A 178 -7.61 -21.58 -0.96
CA CYS A 178 -7.89 -20.22 -0.50
C CYS A 178 -9.05 -19.58 -1.29
N PRO A 179 -9.76 -18.59 -0.73
CA PRO A 179 -10.86 -17.90 -1.41
C PRO A 179 -10.60 -17.45 -2.86
N ALA A 180 -9.40 -16.94 -3.14
CA ALA A 180 -9.06 -16.45 -4.48
C ALA A 180 -8.85 -17.58 -5.51
N ALA A 181 -8.62 -18.82 -5.07
CA ALA A 181 -8.45 -19.96 -5.97
C ALA A 181 -9.67 -20.20 -6.87
N ALA A 182 -10.89 -19.85 -6.39
CA ALA A 182 -12.13 -19.99 -7.14
C ALA A 182 -12.21 -19.09 -8.40
N VAL A 183 -11.36 -18.07 -8.49
CA VAL A 183 -11.34 -17.09 -9.60
C VAL A 183 -9.97 -17.00 -10.29
N ALA A 184 -8.99 -17.78 -9.83
CA ALA A 184 -7.63 -17.80 -10.35
C ALA A 184 -7.49 -18.78 -11.52
N ASP A 185 -6.73 -18.39 -12.54
CA ASP A 185 -6.28 -19.28 -13.62
C ASP A 185 -5.10 -20.16 -13.15
N ARG A 186 -4.35 -19.72 -12.14
CA ARG A 186 -3.23 -20.46 -11.53
C ARG A 186 -3.12 -20.18 -10.04
N VAL A 187 -2.87 -21.22 -9.24
CA VAL A 187 -2.55 -21.11 -7.81
C VAL A 187 -1.13 -21.65 -7.59
N VAL A 188 -0.27 -20.83 -7.02
CA VAL A 188 1.04 -21.22 -6.50
C VAL A 188 0.89 -21.42 -5.00
N VAL A 189 1.27 -22.59 -4.50
CA VAL A 189 1.15 -22.91 -3.07
C VAL A 189 2.46 -22.59 -2.38
N GLY A 190 2.43 -21.60 -1.49
CA GLY A 190 3.62 -21.15 -0.78
C GLY A 190 3.28 -20.18 0.34
N ARG A 191 4.16 -20.12 1.34
CA ARG A 191 4.04 -19.16 2.43
C ARG A 191 4.29 -17.73 1.92
N TYR A 192 3.75 -16.74 2.62
CA TYR A 192 3.90 -15.32 2.25
C TYR A 192 5.32 -14.75 2.36
N ASP A 193 6.24 -15.51 2.98
CA ASP A 193 7.67 -15.20 3.13
C ASP A 193 8.54 -15.97 2.10
N ASN A 194 7.95 -16.80 1.24
CA ASN A 194 8.68 -17.62 0.27
C ASN A 194 8.95 -16.86 -1.03
N VAL A 195 10.19 -16.38 -1.18
CA VAL A 195 10.66 -15.62 -2.36
C VAL A 195 10.62 -16.48 -3.64
N GLU A 196 10.98 -17.75 -3.56
CA GLU A 196 10.99 -18.65 -4.72
C GLU A 196 9.58 -18.89 -5.27
N ALA A 197 8.59 -19.10 -4.39
CA ALA A 197 7.20 -19.25 -4.78
C ALA A 197 6.64 -17.95 -5.37
N ALA A 198 7.05 -16.80 -4.84
CA ALA A 198 6.71 -15.50 -5.39
C ALA A 198 7.32 -15.27 -6.78
N ARG A 199 8.56 -15.73 -7.02
CA ARG A 199 9.19 -15.74 -8.35
C ARG A 199 8.49 -16.69 -9.33
N GLU A 200 8.03 -17.83 -8.85
CA GLU A 200 7.25 -18.77 -9.66
C GLU A 200 5.93 -18.15 -10.13
N LEU A 201 5.28 -17.36 -9.26
CA LEU A 201 4.12 -16.56 -9.58
C LEU A 201 4.46 -15.47 -10.61
N SER A 202 5.54 -14.70 -10.36
CA SER A 202 5.93 -13.56 -11.21
C SER A 202 6.30 -13.97 -12.63
N ALA A 203 6.88 -15.15 -12.82
CA ALA A 203 7.27 -15.66 -14.14
C ALA A 203 6.11 -15.75 -15.14
N GLY A 204 4.87 -15.90 -14.66
CA GLY A 204 3.65 -15.93 -15.47
C GLY A 204 2.80 -14.67 -15.42
N ALA A 205 3.25 -13.64 -14.69
CA ALA A 205 2.52 -12.40 -14.46
C ALA A 205 3.15 -11.22 -15.20
N ASP A 206 2.32 -10.21 -15.49
CA ASP A 206 2.75 -8.96 -16.12
C ASP A 206 2.77 -7.79 -15.12
N VAL A 207 2.01 -7.93 -14.04
CA VAL A 207 2.04 -7.05 -12.86
C VAL A 207 1.76 -7.89 -11.62
N VAL A 208 2.44 -7.58 -10.51
CA VAL A 208 2.14 -8.16 -9.21
C VAL A 208 1.50 -7.11 -8.31
N THR A 209 0.43 -7.50 -7.62
CA THR A 209 -0.18 -6.77 -6.51
C THR A 209 -0.29 -7.66 -5.27
N LEU A 210 -0.77 -7.11 -4.17
CA LEU A 210 -0.89 -7.82 -2.90
C LEU A 210 -2.26 -7.66 -2.22
N GLU A 211 -2.65 -8.73 -1.55
CA GLU A 211 -3.53 -8.69 -0.38
C GLU A 211 -2.72 -8.76 0.92
N LEU A 212 -1.73 -9.67 0.99
CA LEU A 212 -0.99 -9.96 2.21
C LEU A 212 0.39 -10.56 1.90
N VAL A 213 1.47 -9.86 2.27
CA VAL A 213 2.86 -10.30 2.06
C VAL A 213 3.84 -9.39 2.83
N GLY A 214 5.00 -9.93 3.23
CA GLY A 214 6.11 -9.19 3.83
C GLY A 214 7.00 -8.45 2.81
N PHE A 215 7.73 -7.45 3.30
CA PHE A 215 8.61 -6.59 2.50
C PHE A 215 9.64 -7.35 1.65
N ASP A 216 10.26 -8.40 2.19
CA ASP A 216 11.36 -9.11 1.52
C ASP A 216 10.94 -9.75 0.19
N VAL A 217 9.74 -10.35 0.14
CA VAL A 217 9.19 -10.93 -1.08
C VAL A 217 8.95 -9.86 -2.13
N MET A 218 8.41 -8.70 -1.74
CA MET A 218 8.18 -7.61 -2.66
C MET A 218 9.47 -7.01 -3.21
N GLY A 219 10.48 -6.81 -2.35
CA GLY A 219 11.79 -6.31 -2.76
C GLY A 219 12.46 -7.23 -3.78
N ALA A 220 12.29 -8.55 -3.65
CA ALA A 220 12.81 -9.52 -4.61
C ALA A 220 12.13 -9.43 -5.98
N LEU A 221 10.83 -9.15 -6.03
CA LEU A 221 10.04 -9.09 -7.27
C LEU A 221 10.15 -7.75 -8.00
N ASP A 222 10.35 -6.63 -7.30
CA ASP A 222 10.40 -5.29 -7.88
C ASP A 222 11.53 -5.12 -8.92
N ALA A 223 12.54 -5.99 -8.84
CA ALA A 223 13.62 -6.12 -9.80
C ALA A 223 13.23 -6.74 -11.14
N GLU A 224 12.16 -7.53 -11.17
CA GLU A 224 11.82 -8.46 -12.25
C GLU A 224 10.60 -7.99 -13.06
N LEU A 225 9.60 -7.41 -12.40
CA LEU A 225 8.39 -6.88 -13.02
C LEU A 225 7.75 -5.77 -12.15
N PRO A 226 6.77 -5.01 -12.67
CA PRO A 226 6.10 -3.98 -11.88
C PRO A 226 5.39 -4.59 -10.66
N VAL A 227 5.80 -4.19 -9.46
CA VAL A 227 5.10 -4.50 -8.21
C VAL A 227 4.35 -3.27 -7.72
N ARG A 228 3.03 -3.35 -7.67
CA ARG A 228 2.13 -2.24 -7.33
C ARG A 228 1.38 -2.61 -6.04
N PRO A 229 1.37 -1.78 -4.99
CA PRO A 229 1.48 -0.32 -4.93
C PRO A 229 2.88 0.26 -4.96
N GLY A 230 3.91 -0.58 -4.89
CA GLY A 230 5.31 -0.18 -4.78
C GLY A 230 5.90 -0.60 -3.43
N VAL A 231 7.20 -0.89 -3.44
CA VAL A 231 7.92 -1.44 -2.28
C VAL A 231 7.97 -0.48 -1.10
N TYR A 232 8.09 0.83 -1.35
CA TYR A 232 8.17 1.83 -0.29
C TYR A 232 6.89 1.94 0.54
N GLY A 233 5.72 1.97 -0.10
CA GLY A 233 4.44 2.02 0.60
C GLY A 233 4.24 0.82 1.52
N VAL A 234 4.58 -0.37 1.06
CA VAL A 234 4.46 -1.60 1.87
C VAL A 234 5.50 -1.65 2.98
N PHE A 235 6.72 -1.16 2.76
CA PHE A 235 7.72 -1.02 3.81
C PHE A 235 7.23 -0.11 4.95
N VAL A 236 6.80 1.11 4.60
CA VAL A 236 6.36 2.11 5.57
C VAL A 236 5.17 1.61 6.38
N THR A 237 4.16 1.06 5.71
CA THR A 237 2.92 0.61 6.37
C THR A 237 3.02 -0.78 7.00
N GLY A 238 4.05 -1.55 6.66
CA GLY A 238 4.37 -2.83 7.28
C GLY A 238 4.97 -2.70 8.68
N ASN A 239 5.43 -1.50 9.07
CA ASN A 239 5.98 -1.21 10.39
C ASN A 239 5.36 0.06 10.99
N ARG A 240 4.64 -0.08 12.11
CA ARG A 240 3.90 1.02 12.76
C ARG A 240 4.80 2.19 13.21
N LEU A 241 6.07 1.93 13.54
CA LEU A 241 7.02 2.99 13.90
C LEU A 241 7.44 3.78 12.66
N GLU A 242 7.74 3.09 11.55
CA GLU A 242 8.06 3.75 10.27
C GLU A 242 6.86 4.52 9.72
N GLU A 243 5.65 3.97 9.84
CA GLU A 243 4.41 4.64 9.46
C GLU A 243 4.22 5.95 10.24
N ARG A 244 4.43 5.95 11.56
CA ARG A 244 4.32 7.15 12.39
C ARG A 244 5.33 8.22 11.98
N ARG A 245 6.60 7.84 11.79
CA ARG A 245 7.66 8.76 11.32
C ARG A 245 7.36 9.32 9.93
N PHE A 246 6.79 8.51 9.04
CA PHE A 246 6.36 8.94 7.71
C PHE A 246 5.23 9.98 7.81
N LEU A 247 4.17 9.65 8.54
CA LEU A 247 3.02 10.54 8.72
C LEU A 247 3.40 11.90 9.28
N GLU A 248 4.23 11.92 10.34
CA GLU A 248 4.75 13.17 10.91
C GLU A 248 5.58 13.98 9.91
N SER A 249 6.39 13.30 9.08
CA SER A 249 7.20 13.99 8.07
C SER A 249 6.38 14.60 6.93
N GLU A 250 5.19 14.07 6.69
CA GLU A 250 4.22 14.63 5.74
C GLU A 250 3.26 15.63 6.41
N GLY A 251 3.50 15.97 7.69
CA GLY A 251 2.67 16.92 8.44
C GLY A 251 1.27 16.39 8.78
N ALA A 252 1.03 15.09 8.65
CA ALA A 252 -0.21 14.46 9.07
C ALA A 252 -0.25 14.35 10.59
N ALA A 253 -1.38 14.71 11.20
CA ALA A 253 -1.58 14.54 12.63
C ALA A 253 -1.71 13.05 12.97
N VAL A 254 -0.98 12.59 13.99
CA VAL A 254 -1.05 11.24 14.56
C VAL A 254 -1.27 11.31 16.06
N ALA A 255 -1.70 10.21 16.68
CA ALA A 255 -1.73 10.12 18.13
C ALA A 255 -0.32 10.32 18.71
N PRO A 256 -0.14 11.07 19.81
CA PRO A 256 1.15 11.19 20.47
C PRO A 256 1.70 9.81 20.82
N TRP A 257 2.95 9.54 20.44
CA TRP A 257 3.51 8.19 20.49
C TRP A 257 5.00 8.17 20.87
N ARG A 258 5.48 7.02 21.35
CA ARG A 258 6.89 6.73 21.62
C ARG A 258 7.25 5.33 21.13
N GLU A 259 8.48 5.22 20.65
CA GLU A 259 9.15 3.93 20.47
C GLU A 259 9.61 3.42 21.83
N VAL A 260 9.34 2.14 22.11
CA VAL A 260 9.60 1.53 23.41
C VAL A 260 10.29 0.17 23.20
N HIS A 261 11.46 0.00 23.80
CA HIS A 261 12.27 -1.23 23.74
C HIS A 261 12.08 -2.10 25.00
N ASP A 262 11.87 -1.47 26.16
CA ASP A 262 11.78 -2.14 27.46
C ASP A 262 10.71 -1.53 28.41
N GLU A 263 10.54 -2.14 29.59
CA GLU A 263 9.52 -1.70 30.56
C GLU A 263 9.83 -0.32 31.17
N ALA A 264 11.10 0.08 31.26
CA ALA A 264 11.47 1.38 31.80
C ALA A 264 11.08 2.49 30.82
N GLU A 265 11.33 2.29 29.53
CA GLU A 265 10.86 3.18 28.46
C GLU A 265 9.32 3.22 28.39
N LEU A 266 8.64 2.09 28.60
CA LEU A 266 7.17 2.09 28.68
C LEU A 266 6.65 2.93 29.86
N ALA A 267 7.31 2.84 31.02
CA ALA A 267 6.96 3.64 32.18
C ALA A 267 7.16 5.14 31.92
N MET A 268 8.26 5.52 31.25
CA MET A 268 8.51 6.90 30.84
C MET A 268 7.45 7.39 29.83
N ALA A 269 7.11 6.58 28.83
CA ALA A 269 6.07 6.89 27.87
C ALA A 269 4.70 7.10 28.55
N ALA A 270 4.37 6.30 29.56
CA ALA A 270 3.13 6.46 30.34
C ALA A 270 3.07 7.79 31.10
N ILE A 271 4.20 8.28 31.60
CA ILE A 271 4.30 9.59 32.26
C ILE A 271 4.18 10.72 31.24
N GLU A 272 4.88 10.61 30.11
CA GLU A 272 4.97 11.67 29.11
C GLU A 272 3.68 11.84 28.28
N LEU A 273 3.15 10.73 27.77
CA LEU A 273 1.98 10.73 26.89
C LEU A 273 0.66 10.77 27.69
N GLY A 274 0.71 10.33 28.96
CA GLY A 274 -0.46 10.12 29.80
C GLY A 274 -1.17 8.80 29.51
N LEU A 275 -1.81 8.23 30.53
CA LEU A 275 -2.63 7.02 30.41
C LEU A 275 -4.09 7.38 30.05
N PRO A 276 -4.81 6.49 29.34
CA PRO A 276 -4.40 5.16 28.89
C PRO A 276 -3.55 5.18 27.61
N LEU A 277 -2.68 4.18 27.47
CA LEU A 277 -1.89 3.93 26.26
C LEU A 277 -2.37 2.68 25.51
N ARG A 278 -2.17 2.70 24.19
CA ARG A 278 -2.19 1.53 23.33
C ARG A 278 -0.76 1.14 22.99
N LEU A 279 -0.38 -0.07 23.42
CA LEU A 279 0.89 -0.68 23.06
C LEU A 279 0.63 -1.62 21.88
N LYS A 280 1.37 -1.44 20.78
CA LYS A 280 1.21 -2.20 19.54
C LYS A 280 2.55 -2.74 19.07
N ALA A 281 2.61 -4.01 18.69
CA ALA A 281 3.80 -4.54 18.03
C ALA A 281 4.08 -3.74 16.75
N ALA A 282 5.36 -3.46 16.46
CA ALA A 282 5.72 -2.65 15.30
C ALA A 282 5.32 -3.35 13.99
N THR A 283 5.50 -4.67 13.90
CA THR A 283 5.15 -5.47 12.74
C THR A 283 4.11 -6.56 13.07
N GLY A 284 3.43 -7.08 12.04
CA GLY A 284 2.58 -8.29 12.13
C GLY A 284 1.21 -8.16 12.82
N GLY A 285 0.87 -7.01 13.41
CA GLY A 285 -0.43 -6.80 14.06
C GLY A 285 -1.57 -6.45 13.10
N TYR A 286 -2.71 -7.14 13.21
CA TYR A 286 -3.94 -6.91 12.42
C TYR A 286 -5.20 -7.23 13.24
N ASP A 287 -6.36 -6.65 12.89
CA ASP A 287 -7.67 -6.91 13.53
C ASP A 287 -7.62 -6.88 15.07
N GLY A 288 -6.84 -5.95 15.62
CA GLY A 288 -6.63 -5.77 17.05
C GLY A 288 -5.77 -6.85 17.75
N ARG A 289 -5.09 -7.72 17.00
CA ARG A 289 -4.06 -8.64 17.52
C ARG A 289 -2.74 -7.91 17.75
N SER A 290 -1.92 -8.44 18.64
CA SER A 290 -0.61 -7.87 19.02
C SER A 290 -0.70 -6.41 19.46
N GLN A 291 -1.77 -6.09 20.18
CA GLN A 291 -1.96 -4.82 20.87
C GLN A 291 -2.56 -5.03 22.26
N ILE A 292 -2.11 -4.24 23.22
CA ILE A 292 -2.65 -4.23 24.58
C ILE A 292 -2.94 -2.80 25.03
N ARG A 293 -3.90 -2.66 25.94
CA ARG A 293 -4.19 -1.41 26.60
C ARG A 293 -3.44 -1.35 27.93
N VAL A 294 -2.72 -0.27 28.17
CA VAL A 294 -2.09 0.06 29.45
C VAL A 294 -2.95 1.15 30.08
N ALA A 295 -3.78 0.80 31.05
CA ALA A 295 -4.80 1.69 31.61
C ALA A 295 -4.29 2.42 32.86
N GLU A 296 -3.45 1.76 33.65
CA GLU A 296 -2.88 2.27 34.89
C GLU A 296 -1.38 1.93 35.00
N PRO A 297 -0.60 2.59 35.87
CA PRO A 297 0.83 2.33 36.00
C PRO A 297 1.19 0.88 36.35
N SER A 298 0.31 0.17 37.06
CA SER A 298 0.45 -1.27 37.37
C SER A 298 0.50 -2.15 36.13
N ASP A 299 -0.14 -1.74 35.03
CA ASP A 299 -0.23 -2.53 33.80
C ASP A 299 1.10 -2.63 33.05
N VAL A 300 2.03 -1.69 33.30
CA VAL A 300 3.34 -1.61 32.64
C VAL A 300 4.14 -2.90 32.84
N ARG A 301 4.11 -3.46 34.06
CA ARG A 301 4.84 -4.68 34.38
C ARG A 301 4.31 -5.86 33.58
N GLY A 302 5.19 -6.51 32.84
CA GLY A 302 4.89 -7.63 31.96
C GLY A 302 4.11 -7.27 30.70
N ALA A 303 3.83 -5.98 30.44
CA ALA A 303 3.07 -5.53 29.26
C ALA A 303 3.70 -6.04 27.96
N LEU A 304 5.02 -5.83 27.81
CA LEU A 304 5.76 -6.24 26.61
C LEU A 304 5.75 -7.76 26.41
N GLY A 305 5.85 -8.53 27.50
CA GLY A 305 5.77 -9.99 27.44
C GLY A 305 4.39 -10.52 27.03
N ARG A 306 3.31 -9.80 27.36
CA ARG A 306 1.94 -10.16 26.97
C ARG A 306 1.59 -9.79 25.52
N LEU A 307 2.32 -8.85 24.91
CA LEU A 307 2.02 -8.32 23.57
C LEU A 307 2.22 -9.37 22.45
N GLY A 308 3.12 -10.33 22.65
CA GLY A 308 3.47 -11.33 21.63
C GLY A 308 4.21 -10.72 20.44
N ARG A 309 5.42 -10.19 20.68
CA ARG A 309 6.32 -9.61 19.67
C ARG A 309 7.59 -10.45 19.49
N PRO A 310 8.31 -10.32 18.37
CA PRO A 310 9.68 -10.81 18.26
C PRO A 310 10.59 -10.24 19.36
N ASP A 311 11.46 -11.09 19.91
CA ASP A 311 12.38 -10.70 20.98
C ASP A 311 13.28 -9.54 20.52
N GLY A 312 13.33 -8.48 21.33
CA GLY A 312 14.18 -7.31 21.08
C GLY A 312 13.60 -6.26 20.11
N GLU A 313 12.49 -6.52 19.41
CA GLU A 313 11.89 -5.55 18.48
C GLU A 313 11.13 -4.42 19.20
N ALA A 314 11.43 -3.15 18.91
CA ALA A 314 10.72 -2.03 19.51
C ALA A 314 9.20 -2.09 19.25
N VAL A 315 8.42 -1.48 20.16
CA VAL A 315 6.96 -1.38 20.04
C VAL A 315 6.54 0.06 19.97
N LEU A 316 5.35 0.28 19.41
CA LEU A 316 4.69 1.57 19.41
C LEU A 316 3.85 1.69 20.68
N ALA A 317 4.15 2.67 21.53
CA ALA A 317 3.26 3.11 22.60
C ALA A 317 2.61 4.43 22.18
N GLU A 318 1.29 4.46 22.02
CA GLU A 318 0.56 5.67 21.63
C GLU A 318 -0.56 5.99 22.62
N ARG A 319 -0.87 7.28 22.75
CA ARG A 319 -1.97 7.75 23.58
C ARG A 319 -3.30 7.26 23.01
N GLU A 320 -4.14 6.68 23.85
CA GLU A 320 -5.53 6.41 23.50
C GLU A 320 -6.30 7.74 23.39
N LEU A 321 -6.86 8.00 22.22
CA LEU A 321 -7.57 9.24 21.92
C LEU A 321 -9.08 9.10 22.20
N ALA A 322 -9.68 10.17 22.72
CA ALA A 322 -11.13 10.32 22.84
C ALA A 322 -11.67 10.97 21.55
N PHE A 323 -11.92 10.15 20.53
CA PHE A 323 -12.45 10.58 19.24
C PHE A 323 -13.99 10.46 19.18
N GLU A 324 -14.64 11.24 18.31
CA GLU A 324 -16.09 11.21 18.08
C GLU A 324 -16.51 10.10 17.10
N ALA A 325 -15.68 9.84 16.11
CA ALA A 325 -15.94 8.83 15.09
C ALA A 325 -14.64 8.29 14.50
N GLU A 326 -14.69 7.01 14.12
CA GLU A 326 -13.69 6.44 13.22
C GLU A 326 -14.19 6.62 11.78
N LEU A 327 -13.31 7.11 10.93
CA LEU A 327 -13.56 7.37 9.53
C LEU A 327 -12.54 6.61 8.69
N SER A 328 -12.87 6.38 7.42
CA SER A 328 -11.85 6.01 6.43
C SER A 328 -12.09 6.70 5.10
N VAL A 329 -11.00 6.95 4.39
CA VAL A 329 -11.04 7.41 3.00
C VAL A 329 -10.25 6.45 2.15
N VAL A 330 -10.90 5.93 1.11
CA VAL A 330 -10.24 5.14 0.08
C VAL A 330 -9.80 6.09 -1.03
N CYS A 331 -8.54 5.99 -1.45
CA CYS A 331 -7.94 6.75 -2.53
C CYS A 331 -7.30 5.77 -3.52
N SER A 332 -7.53 5.97 -4.81
CA SER A 332 -6.83 5.22 -5.85
C SER A 332 -5.95 6.17 -6.67
N ARG A 333 -4.71 5.79 -6.92
CA ARG A 333 -3.74 6.55 -7.73
C ARG A 333 -3.24 5.71 -8.90
N GLY A 334 -3.38 6.22 -10.12
CA GLY A 334 -2.94 5.56 -11.34
C GLY A 334 -1.45 5.75 -11.63
N VAL A 335 -0.94 4.99 -12.60
CA VAL A 335 0.45 5.14 -13.11
C VAL A 335 0.72 6.53 -13.70
N ASP A 336 -0.33 7.20 -14.16
CA ASP A 336 -0.29 8.57 -14.69
C ASP A 336 -0.25 9.63 -13.59
N GLY A 337 -0.22 9.21 -12.32
CA GLY A 337 -0.21 10.07 -11.15
C GLY A 337 -1.57 10.66 -10.78
N ARG A 338 -2.63 10.41 -11.57
CA ARG A 338 -3.98 10.89 -11.22
C ARG A 338 -4.49 10.12 -10.02
N ALA A 339 -5.09 10.83 -9.08
CA ALA A 339 -5.73 10.27 -7.90
C ALA A 339 -7.24 10.49 -7.92
N THR A 340 -7.98 9.58 -7.29
CA THR A 340 -9.42 9.71 -7.08
C THR A 340 -9.79 9.18 -5.71
N THR A 341 -10.62 9.91 -4.99
CA THR A 341 -11.03 9.58 -3.62
C THR A 341 -12.50 9.21 -3.58
N PHE A 342 -12.83 8.18 -2.81
CA PHE A 342 -14.19 7.76 -2.54
C PHE A 342 -14.82 8.62 -1.44
N PRO A 343 -16.17 8.70 -1.37
CA PRO A 343 -16.85 9.28 -0.21
C PRO A 343 -16.31 8.75 1.12
N VAL A 344 -16.14 9.64 2.10
CA VAL A 344 -15.68 9.28 3.44
C VAL A 344 -16.69 8.31 4.07
N ALA A 345 -16.20 7.19 4.59
CA ALA A 345 -17.02 6.24 5.34
C ALA A 345 -16.83 6.45 6.84
N ARG A 346 -17.90 6.27 7.62
CA ARG A 346 -17.85 6.10 9.07
C ARG A 346 -17.77 4.62 9.39
N ASN A 347 -16.86 4.25 10.28
CA ASN A 347 -16.57 2.87 10.63
C ASN A 347 -16.95 2.61 12.09
N ALA A 348 -17.41 1.39 12.36
CA ALA A 348 -17.59 0.88 13.71
C ALA A 348 -16.78 -0.41 13.87
N HIS A 349 -16.06 -0.50 14.97
CA HIS A 349 -15.24 -1.65 15.33
C HIS A 349 -15.75 -2.28 16.63
N ASP A 350 -15.73 -3.61 16.68
CA ASP A 350 -15.92 -4.39 17.89
C ASP A 350 -14.61 -5.10 18.22
N ALA A 351 -14.00 -4.78 19.36
CA ALA A 351 -12.72 -5.33 19.82
C ALA A 351 -11.63 -5.39 18.71
N GLY A 352 -11.49 -4.30 17.95
CA GLY A 352 -10.49 -4.16 16.87
C GLY A 352 -10.88 -4.80 15.54
N ILE A 353 -12.07 -5.38 15.41
CA ILE A 353 -12.58 -5.94 14.14
C ILE A 353 -13.63 -4.99 13.58
N LEU A 354 -13.47 -4.60 12.31
CA LEU A 354 -14.45 -3.79 11.60
C LEU A 354 -15.76 -4.57 11.49
N VAL A 355 -16.84 -4.03 12.06
CA VAL A 355 -18.19 -4.62 11.97
C VAL A 355 -19.04 -3.91 10.93
N GLU A 356 -18.90 -2.59 10.79
CA GLU A 356 -19.77 -1.78 9.94
C GLU A 356 -19.00 -0.64 9.28
N SER A 357 -19.37 -0.33 8.03
CA SER A 357 -18.91 0.85 7.30
C SER A 357 -20.10 1.52 6.62
N VAL A 358 -20.25 2.82 6.80
CA VAL A 358 -21.40 3.60 6.32
C VAL A 358 -20.91 4.82 5.55
N ALA A 359 -21.37 4.97 4.32
CA ALA A 359 -21.01 6.07 3.43
C ALA A 359 -22.26 6.73 2.82
N PRO A 360 -22.20 8.04 2.51
CA PRO A 360 -21.24 8.99 3.05
C PRO A 360 -21.37 9.13 4.58
N ALA A 361 -20.26 9.41 5.27
CA ALA A 361 -20.25 9.73 6.69
C ALA A 361 -21.04 11.03 6.96
N ALA A 362 -21.82 11.06 8.03
CA ALA A 362 -22.54 12.25 8.49
C ALA A 362 -21.59 13.27 9.15
N ILE A 363 -20.76 13.92 8.34
CA ILE A 363 -19.75 14.91 8.76
C ILE A 363 -19.85 16.19 7.92
N PRO A 364 -19.35 17.34 8.41
CA PRO A 364 -19.31 18.57 7.62
C PRO A 364 -18.55 18.38 6.31
N GLY A 365 -19.05 18.96 5.21
CA GLY A 365 -18.42 18.85 3.89
C GLY A 365 -16.96 19.30 3.86
N ALA A 366 -16.61 20.34 4.61
CA ALA A 366 -15.23 20.78 4.76
C ALA A 366 -14.32 19.72 5.40
N THR A 367 -14.83 18.96 6.38
CA THR A 367 -14.09 17.84 6.99
C THR A 367 -13.90 16.71 5.99
N ALA A 368 -14.94 16.38 5.22
CA ALA A 368 -14.84 15.38 4.16
C ALA A 368 -13.81 15.77 3.09
N SER A 369 -13.79 17.04 2.66
CA SER A 369 -12.79 17.56 1.71
C SER A 369 -11.38 17.51 2.28
N ARG A 370 -11.17 17.82 3.58
CA ARG A 370 -9.86 17.69 4.23
C ARG A 370 -9.39 16.23 4.27
N ALA A 371 -10.29 15.29 4.60
CA ALA A 371 -9.96 13.87 4.62
C ALA A 371 -9.56 13.35 3.23
N ALA A 372 -10.30 13.75 2.19
CA ALA A 372 -9.98 13.43 0.80
C ALA A 372 -8.63 14.02 0.35
N ALA A 373 -8.38 15.30 0.66
CA ALA A 373 -7.11 15.95 0.33
C ALA A 373 -5.92 15.27 1.02
N LEU A 374 -6.08 14.92 2.30
CA LEU A 374 -5.06 14.18 3.06
C LEU A 374 -4.79 12.79 2.44
N ALA A 375 -5.83 12.06 2.02
CA ALA A 375 -5.66 10.77 1.37
C ALA A 375 -4.87 10.86 0.05
N THR A 376 -5.17 11.88 -0.77
CA THR A 376 -4.42 12.15 -2.00
C THR A 376 -2.97 12.50 -1.69
N GLN A 377 -2.72 13.43 -0.76
CA GLN A 377 -1.38 13.84 -0.35
C GLN A 377 -0.53 12.65 0.11
N LEU A 378 -1.08 11.79 0.97
CA LEU A 378 -0.35 10.63 1.48
C LEU A 378 -0.10 9.57 0.39
N ALA A 379 -1.04 9.36 -0.53
CA ALA A 379 -0.83 8.49 -1.68
C ALA A 379 0.27 9.02 -2.62
N GLU A 380 0.35 10.34 -2.82
CA GLU A 380 1.42 11.00 -3.58
C GLU A 380 2.77 10.87 -2.87
N ALA A 381 2.83 11.13 -1.56
CA ALA A 381 4.05 11.03 -0.77
C ALA A 381 4.61 9.60 -0.67
N LEU A 382 3.75 8.58 -0.72
CA LEU A 382 4.16 7.18 -0.83
C LEU A 382 4.58 6.78 -2.26
N ASP A 383 4.38 7.66 -3.25
CA ASP A 383 4.51 7.41 -4.69
C ASP A 383 3.81 6.12 -5.13
N MET A 384 2.65 5.84 -4.56
CA MET A 384 2.01 4.55 -4.75
C MET A 384 1.18 4.49 -6.04
N VAL A 385 1.01 3.29 -6.58
CA VAL A 385 0.11 3.01 -7.71
C VAL A 385 -0.88 1.91 -7.34
N GLY A 386 -2.16 2.22 -7.21
CA GLY A 386 -3.15 1.27 -6.72
C GLY A 386 -4.11 1.95 -5.77
N THR A 387 -4.42 1.31 -4.65
CA THR A 387 -5.39 1.81 -3.67
C THR A 387 -4.74 1.97 -2.31
N LEU A 388 -4.97 3.11 -1.67
CA LEU A 388 -4.66 3.39 -0.27
C LEU A 388 -5.95 3.64 0.47
N THR A 389 -6.08 3.01 1.63
CA THR A 389 -7.07 3.41 2.61
C THR A 389 -6.36 4.08 3.76
N ILE A 390 -6.84 5.26 4.13
CA ILE A 390 -6.43 5.93 5.35
C ILE A 390 -7.54 5.74 6.39
N GLU A 391 -7.17 5.28 7.58
CA GLU A 391 -8.05 5.27 8.74
C GLU A 391 -7.81 6.53 9.57
N LEU A 392 -8.89 7.16 10.00
CA LEU A 392 -8.88 8.46 10.64
C LEU A 392 -9.73 8.44 11.90
N PHE A 393 -9.29 9.17 12.91
CA PHE A 393 -10.11 9.59 14.02
C PHE A 393 -10.59 11.02 13.77
N LEU A 394 -11.91 11.23 13.90
CA LEU A 394 -12.51 12.56 13.97
C LEU A 394 -12.51 13.01 15.43
N MET A 395 -11.87 14.13 15.72
CA MET A 395 -11.84 14.73 17.05
C MET A 395 -13.01 15.70 17.24
N ALA A 396 -13.33 16.03 18.50
CA ALA A 396 -14.47 16.91 18.84
C ALA A 396 -14.36 18.35 18.31
N ASP A 397 -13.16 18.80 17.99
CA ASP A 397 -12.91 20.09 17.34
C ASP A 397 -13.00 20.02 15.80
N GLY A 398 -13.34 18.85 15.25
CA GLY A 398 -13.40 18.59 13.81
C GLY A 398 -12.04 18.33 13.15
N SER A 399 -10.95 18.25 13.92
CA SER A 399 -9.64 17.83 13.42
C SER A 399 -9.61 16.34 13.10
N LEU A 400 -8.71 15.95 12.20
CA LEU A 400 -8.52 14.58 11.74
C LEU A 400 -7.16 14.09 12.18
N VAL A 401 -7.12 12.91 12.78
CA VAL A 401 -5.88 12.24 13.21
C VAL A 401 -5.77 10.91 12.48
N VAL A 402 -4.64 10.63 11.82
CA VAL A 402 -4.41 9.37 11.12
C VAL A 402 -4.14 8.25 12.13
N ASN A 403 -4.94 7.18 12.03
CA ASN A 403 -4.75 5.97 12.82
C ASN A 403 -3.75 5.03 12.13
N GLU A 404 -4.02 4.64 10.89
CA GLU A 404 -3.13 3.78 10.10
C GLU A 404 -3.38 3.92 8.59
N LEU A 405 -2.45 3.41 7.79
CA LEU A 405 -2.49 3.38 6.33
C LEU A 405 -2.50 1.93 5.85
N ALA A 406 -3.34 1.63 4.86
CA ALA A 406 -3.37 0.34 4.20
C ALA A 406 -3.19 0.55 2.68
N PRO A 407 -2.01 0.27 2.09
CA PRO A 407 -1.73 0.49 0.66
C PRO A 407 -2.28 -0.67 -0.18
N ARG A 408 -3.53 -1.04 0.08
CA ARG A 408 -4.29 -2.08 -0.63
C ARG A 408 -5.77 -1.72 -0.58
N VAL A 409 -6.57 -2.49 -1.30
CA VAL A 409 -8.03 -2.52 -1.08
C VAL A 409 -8.33 -2.88 0.39
N HIS A 410 -9.42 -2.34 0.92
CA HIS A 410 -9.73 -2.36 2.33
C HIS A 410 -11.16 -2.79 2.64
N ASN A 411 -11.36 -3.37 3.81
CA ASN A 411 -12.66 -3.87 4.27
C ASN A 411 -13.69 -2.73 4.34
N SER A 412 -13.27 -1.56 4.82
CA SER A 412 -14.14 -0.39 4.93
C SER A 412 -14.58 0.22 3.59
N GLY A 413 -14.04 -0.27 2.47
CA GLY A 413 -14.46 0.13 1.12
C GLY A 413 -15.38 -0.90 0.44
N HIS A 414 -15.82 -1.98 1.10
CA HIS A 414 -16.60 -3.03 0.43
C HIS A 414 -17.93 -2.53 -0.14
N TRP A 415 -18.57 -1.56 0.51
CA TRP A 415 -19.77 -0.89 0.02
C TRP A 415 -19.60 -0.27 -1.38
N THR A 416 -18.37 -0.03 -1.84
CA THR A 416 -18.11 0.52 -3.18
C THR A 416 -18.42 -0.46 -4.31
N ILE A 417 -18.53 -1.77 -4.04
CA ILE A 417 -18.91 -2.76 -5.07
C ILE A 417 -20.31 -2.43 -5.61
N GLU A 418 -21.27 -2.21 -4.71
CA GLU A 418 -22.65 -1.87 -5.08
C GLU A 418 -22.90 -0.36 -5.14
N GLY A 419 -22.23 0.41 -4.27
CA GLY A 419 -22.59 1.79 -3.97
C GLY A 419 -21.97 2.82 -4.90
N ILE A 420 -20.92 2.47 -5.63
CA ILE A 420 -20.16 3.39 -6.47
C ILE A 420 -20.15 2.90 -7.92
N THR A 421 -20.01 3.85 -8.85
CA THR A 421 -19.92 3.53 -10.28
C THR A 421 -18.78 2.54 -10.59
N THR A 422 -17.60 2.79 -10.03
CA THR A 422 -16.39 1.95 -10.13
C THR A 422 -15.93 1.55 -8.74
N SER A 423 -15.95 0.25 -8.42
CA SER A 423 -15.61 -0.23 -7.07
C SER A 423 -14.13 0.03 -6.73
N GLN A 424 -13.76 -0.04 -5.44
CA GLN A 424 -12.34 0.03 -5.05
C GLN A 424 -11.50 -1.06 -5.73
N PHE A 425 -12.08 -2.23 -5.99
CA PHE A 425 -11.38 -3.38 -6.58
C PHE A 425 -11.13 -3.13 -8.06
N GLU A 426 -12.15 -2.67 -8.80
CA GLU A 426 -11.98 -2.29 -10.19
C GLU A 426 -11.06 -1.07 -10.33
N GLN A 427 -11.18 -0.07 -9.45
CA GLN A 427 -10.25 1.06 -9.42
C GLN A 427 -8.81 0.61 -9.17
N HIS A 428 -8.60 -0.35 -8.26
CA HIS A 428 -7.28 -0.92 -8.02
C HIS A 428 -6.74 -1.59 -9.28
N VAL A 429 -7.52 -2.48 -9.91
CA VAL A 429 -7.14 -3.14 -11.17
C VAL A 429 -6.82 -2.11 -12.26
N ARG A 430 -7.68 -1.09 -12.44
CA ARG A 430 -7.44 -0.01 -13.41
C ARG A 430 -6.13 0.71 -13.12
N ALA A 431 -5.91 1.12 -11.87
CA ALA A 431 -4.69 1.79 -11.43
C ALA A 431 -3.44 0.94 -11.70
N ILE A 432 -3.44 -0.34 -11.28
CA ILE A 432 -2.28 -1.23 -11.45
C ILE A 432 -2.12 -1.76 -12.87
N CYS A 433 -3.06 -1.52 -13.77
CA CYS A 433 -2.92 -1.78 -15.20
C CYS A 433 -2.79 -0.47 -15.99
N GLY A 434 -2.64 0.68 -15.34
CA GLY A 434 -2.56 1.97 -16.04
C GLY A 434 -3.76 2.27 -16.95
N LEU A 435 -4.91 1.64 -16.72
CA LEU A 435 -6.16 2.05 -17.32
C LEU A 435 -6.61 3.39 -16.69
N PRO A 436 -7.41 4.19 -17.41
CA PRO A 436 -8.03 5.37 -16.80
C PRO A 436 -8.85 4.98 -15.56
N LEU A 437 -8.64 5.71 -14.47
CA LEU A 437 -9.47 5.59 -13.28
C LEU A 437 -10.93 5.86 -13.65
N GLY A 438 -11.82 5.05 -13.11
CA GLY A 438 -13.26 5.18 -13.31
C GLY A 438 -13.89 6.26 -12.43
N SER A 439 -15.17 6.52 -12.70
CA SER A 439 -15.98 7.44 -11.91
C SER A 439 -16.22 6.89 -10.50
N VAL A 440 -16.16 7.78 -9.51
CA VAL A 440 -16.53 7.52 -8.11
C VAL A 440 -17.90 8.11 -7.74
N GLU A 441 -18.74 8.37 -8.74
CA GLU A 441 -20.12 8.84 -8.52
C GLU A 441 -20.94 7.79 -7.74
N PRO A 442 -21.59 8.21 -6.63
CA PRO A 442 -22.50 7.35 -5.87
C PRO A 442 -23.72 6.91 -6.67
N ARG A 443 -24.16 5.67 -6.47
CA ARG A 443 -25.38 5.10 -7.06
C ARG A 443 -26.62 5.29 -6.19
N ALA A 444 -26.43 5.63 -4.91
CA ALA A 444 -27.49 5.83 -3.92
C ALA A 444 -27.11 6.94 -2.93
N GLY A 445 -28.09 7.46 -2.19
CA GLY A 445 -27.87 8.50 -1.18
C GLY A 445 -27.22 7.96 0.11
N GLY A 446 -27.36 6.65 0.37
CA GLY A 446 -26.68 5.96 1.45
C GLY A 446 -26.27 4.54 1.08
N MET A 447 -25.09 4.14 1.54
CA MET A 447 -24.50 2.83 1.32
C MET A 447 -23.92 2.34 2.64
N ALA A 448 -24.19 1.10 3.00
CA ALA A 448 -23.66 0.52 4.23
C ALA A 448 -23.25 -0.93 4.02
N THR A 449 -22.11 -1.30 4.58
CA THR A 449 -21.65 -2.69 4.68
C THR A 449 -21.65 -3.13 6.14
N VAL A 450 -22.16 -4.33 6.38
CA VAL A 450 -22.08 -5.04 7.67
C VAL A 450 -21.34 -6.36 7.46
N ASN A 451 -20.26 -6.58 8.21
CA ASN A 451 -19.48 -7.81 8.11
C ASN A 451 -20.23 -9.00 8.72
N ILE A 452 -20.20 -10.13 8.02
CA ILE A 452 -20.69 -11.42 8.51
C ILE A 452 -19.51 -12.15 9.13
N LEU A 453 -19.57 -12.35 10.45
CA LEU A 453 -18.54 -13.04 11.20
C LEU A 453 -18.90 -14.51 11.45
N GLY A 454 -17.88 -15.34 11.54
CA GLY A 454 -17.99 -16.72 12.00
C GLY A 454 -18.29 -16.78 13.49
N THR A 455 -19.02 -17.80 13.91
CA THR A 455 -19.39 -18.02 15.32
C THR A 455 -19.06 -19.44 15.75
N GLY A 456 -18.63 -19.61 17.00
CA GLY A 456 -18.38 -20.91 17.62
C GLY A 456 -17.03 -21.55 17.24
N VAL A 457 -16.93 -22.85 17.48
CA VAL A 457 -15.69 -23.63 17.27
C VAL A 457 -15.38 -23.84 15.79
N ASP A 458 -14.09 -24.09 15.51
CA ASP A 458 -13.59 -24.29 14.16
C ASP A 458 -14.17 -25.55 13.49
N ARG A 459 -15.01 -25.35 12.48
CA ARG A 459 -15.77 -26.39 11.76
C ARG A 459 -15.99 -26.03 10.30
N GLU A 460 -16.61 -26.94 9.54
CA GLU A 460 -17.00 -26.67 8.16
C GLU A 460 -18.07 -25.57 8.08
N ALA A 461 -17.93 -24.67 7.11
CA ALA A 461 -18.82 -23.53 6.96
C ALA A 461 -20.04 -23.87 6.09
N HIS A 462 -21.21 -24.00 6.72
CA HIS A 462 -22.50 -24.14 6.04
C HIS A 462 -23.39 -22.93 6.38
N PRO A 463 -23.52 -21.93 5.49
CA PRO A 463 -24.25 -20.71 5.80
C PRO A 463 -25.77 -20.94 5.77
N THR A 464 -26.48 -20.38 6.73
CA THR A 464 -27.95 -20.44 6.84
C THR A 464 -28.59 -19.06 6.65
N GLY A 465 -29.91 -19.03 6.42
CA GLY A 465 -30.68 -17.78 6.36
C GLY A 465 -30.50 -16.94 5.10
N LEU A 466 -29.80 -17.46 4.08
CA LEU A 466 -29.55 -16.78 2.81
C LEU A 466 -30.84 -16.24 2.15
N ALA A 467 -31.88 -17.07 2.07
CA ALA A 467 -33.15 -16.69 1.44
C ALA A 467 -33.86 -15.56 2.21
N SER A 468 -33.76 -15.56 3.54
CA SER A 468 -34.35 -14.52 4.38
C SER A 468 -33.64 -13.18 4.15
N ALA A 469 -32.30 -13.18 4.22
CA ALA A 469 -31.48 -12.00 3.96
C ALA A 469 -31.73 -11.42 2.55
N LEU A 470 -31.72 -12.28 1.52
CA LEU A 470 -31.89 -11.87 0.12
C LEU A 470 -33.33 -11.49 -0.25
N SER A 471 -34.31 -11.74 0.62
CA SER A 471 -35.69 -11.28 0.41
C SER A 471 -35.87 -9.78 0.67
N MET A 472 -34.91 -9.16 1.37
CA MET A 472 -34.93 -7.73 1.67
C MET A 472 -34.49 -6.91 0.45
N PRO A 473 -35.17 -5.79 0.14
CA PRO A 473 -34.86 -4.98 -1.04
C PRO A 473 -33.50 -4.29 -0.92
N ASP A 474 -32.84 -4.11 -2.07
CA ASP A 474 -31.56 -3.39 -2.21
C ASP A 474 -30.44 -3.94 -1.30
N ILE A 475 -30.45 -5.26 -1.07
CA ILE A 475 -29.45 -6.02 -0.33
C ILE A 475 -28.58 -6.82 -1.30
N HIS A 476 -27.27 -6.81 -1.03
CA HIS A 476 -26.27 -7.55 -1.78
C HIS A 476 -25.41 -8.35 -0.81
N LEU A 477 -25.48 -9.68 -0.92
CA LEU A 477 -24.74 -10.60 -0.07
C LEU A 477 -23.46 -11.05 -0.76
N HIS A 478 -22.34 -10.94 -0.05
CA HIS A 478 -21.04 -11.44 -0.46
C HIS A 478 -20.52 -12.47 0.53
N LEU A 479 -20.43 -13.73 0.11
CA LEU A 479 -19.75 -14.78 0.87
C LEU A 479 -18.38 -15.05 0.27
N TYR A 480 -17.37 -15.22 1.13
CA TYR A 480 -15.98 -15.34 0.71
C TYR A 480 -15.51 -16.77 0.45
N ASP A 481 -16.43 -17.73 0.42
CA ASP A 481 -16.12 -19.14 0.15
C ASP A 481 -15.07 -19.75 1.11
N LYS A 482 -15.07 -19.28 2.36
CA LYS A 482 -14.18 -19.80 3.40
C LYS A 482 -14.74 -21.12 3.91
N ARG A 483 -14.10 -22.24 3.55
CA ARG A 483 -14.49 -23.61 3.93
C ARG A 483 -14.62 -23.87 5.43
N ARG A 484 -13.92 -23.08 6.26
CA ARG A 484 -13.94 -23.22 7.72
C ARG A 484 -14.51 -21.97 8.39
N VAL A 485 -15.43 -22.15 9.32
CA VAL A 485 -15.97 -21.09 10.16
C VAL A 485 -15.45 -21.25 11.58
N PHE A 486 -15.02 -20.13 12.18
CA PHE A 486 -14.67 -20.05 13.58
C PHE A 486 -14.95 -18.63 14.09
N GLU A 487 -15.02 -18.51 15.41
CA GLU A 487 -15.29 -17.28 16.13
C GLU A 487 -14.54 -16.08 15.54
N ARG A 488 -15.31 -15.06 15.14
CA ARG A 488 -14.83 -13.76 14.63
C ARG A 488 -14.06 -13.80 13.31
N ARG A 489 -14.02 -14.93 12.59
CA ARG A 489 -13.51 -14.96 11.20
C ARG A 489 -14.42 -14.13 10.30
N LYS A 490 -13.89 -13.21 9.51
CA LYS A 490 -14.69 -12.52 8.46
C LYS A 490 -15.10 -13.53 7.40
N MET A 491 -16.36 -13.91 7.31
CA MET A 491 -16.87 -14.95 6.42
C MET A 491 -17.56 -14.37 5.16
N GLY A 492 -18.02 -13.14 5.26
CA GLY A 492 -18.68 -12.42 4.18
C GLY A 492 -19.04 -11.02 4.63
N HIS A 493 -19.85 -10.34 3.82
CA HIS A 493 -20.49 -9.09 4.19
C HIS A 493 -21.83 -8.93 3.48
N VAL A 494 -22.68 -8.07 4.04
CA VAL A 494 -23.88 -7.58 3.39
C VAL A 494 -23.69 -6.10 3.07
N THR A 495 -23.96 -5.70 1.84
CA THR A 495 -24.09 -4.29 1.46
C THR A 495 -25.56 -3.95 1.22
N ALA A 496 -25.99 -2.80 1.71
CA ALA A 496 -27.32 -2.24 1.42
C ALA A 496 -27.20 -0.86 0.79
N LEU A 497 -28.12 -0.56 -0.13
CA LEU A 497 -28.31 0.76 -0.72
C LEU A 497 -29.65 1.35 -0.26
N ALA A 498 -29.68 2.66 0.01
CA ALA A 498 -30.90 3.37 0.39
C ALA A 498 -30.83 4.86 0.05
N ALA A 499 -31.92 5.59 0.33
CA ALA A 499 -31.96 7.04 0.15
C ALA A 499 -31.05 7.77 1.16
N THR A 500 -30.85 7.19 2.36
CA THR A 500 -30.00 7.77 3.41
C THR A 500 -29.03 6.73 3.99
N PRO A 501 -27.88 7.14 4.55
CA PRO A 501 -26.92 6.21 5.15
C PRO A 501 -27.49 5.41 6.32
N ASP A 502 -28.36 6.02 7.13
CA ASP A 502 -29.00 5.36 8.28
C ASP A 502 -29.98 4.26 7.84
N GLU A 503 -30.76 4.51 6.78
CA GLU A 503 -31.64 3.48 6.20
C GLU A 503 -30.83 2.32 5.62
N ALA A 504 -29.74 2.61 4.91
CA ALA A 504 -28.86 1.59 4.38
C ALA A 504 -28.29 0.72 5.50
N LEU A 505 -27.77 1.34 6.57
CA LEU A 505 -27.25 0.61 7.72
C LEU A 505 -28.32 -0.25 8.40
N ALA A 506 -29.52 0.28 8.59
CA ALA A 506 -30.62 -0.46 9.19
C ALA A 506 -30.98 -1.73 8.38
N ARG A 507 -31.05 -1.60 7.04
CA ARG A 507 -31.30 -2.73 6.12
C ARG A 507 -30.16 -3.75 6.14
N ALA A 508 -28.90 -3.29 6.02
CA ALA A 508 -27.73 -4.17 6.03
C ALA A 508 -27.64 -4.96 7.35
N ARG A 509 -27.88 -4.31 8.49
CA ARG A 509 -27.96 -4.98 9.81
C ARG A 509 -29.09 -6.00 9.88
N ALA A 510 -30.26 -5.69 9.31
CA ALA A 510 -31.37 -6.62 9.28
C ALA A 510 -31.04 -7.89 8.48
N ALA A 511 -30.51 -7.73 7.28
CA ALA A 511 -30.11 -8.86 6.45
C ALA A 511 -28.94 -9.66 7.05
N ALA A 512 -27.94 -8.99 7.63
CA ALA A 512 -26.81 -9.68 8.26
C ALA A 512 -27.22 -10.54 9.47
N ARG A 513 -28.25 -10.14 10.24
CA ARG A 513 -28.77 -10.93 11.37
C ARG A 513 -29.44 -12.24 10.95
N GLU A 514 -29.94 -12.31 9.72
CA GLU A 514 -30.52 -13.54 9.19
C GLU A 514 -29.43 -14.57 8.87
N ILE A 515 -28.20 -14.14 8.63
CA ILE A 515 -27.11 -15.03 8.24
C ILE A 515 -26.51 -15.71 9.48
N GLY A 516 -26.53 -17.04 9.46
CA GLY A 516 -25.92 -17.88 10.49
C GLY A 516 -25.03 -18.97 9.89
N TRP A 517 -24.59 -19.88 10.76
CA TRP A 517 -23.79 -21.06 10.41
C TRP A 517 -24.43 -22.29 11.04
N GLU A 518 -24.57 -23.37 10.29
CA GLU A 518 -25.01 -24.65 10.88
C GLU A 518 -24.09 -25.05 12.04
N THR A 519 -24.68 -25.68 13.06
CA THR A 519 -24.03 -25.97 14.34
C THR A 519 -23.38 -27.33 14.35
#